data_AF-A0A3D4FKU5-F1
#
_entry.id   AF-A0A3D4FKU5-F1
#
_cell.length_a   1.000
_cell.length_b   1.000
_cell.length_c   1.000
_cell.angle_alpha   90.00
_cell.angle_beta   90.00
_cell.angle_gamma   90.00
#
_symmetry.space_group_name_H-M   'P 1'
#
loop_
_entity.id
_entity.type
_entity.pdbx_description
1 polymer ?
#
loop_
_entity_poly.entity_id
_entity_poly.type
_entity_poly.pdbx_seq_one_letter_code
_entity_poly.pdbx_strand_id
1 'polypeptide(L)'
;YYVSVLVETDIVNLNISTNHGIGIDLGLTDFAVISNRTFKKNINKTVIVKKLEKKLKREQRKLSRKYENLKLRNENKKEEATRQNIQKQIVKVHRLHQRLSNVRTDYINKVVSDIVKQNPSFITIEDLNVRGMMKNKHLSKAVAGQKFFEFRTKLTNKCNWMGIELRIVDRFYPSSKLCHKCGYEEDRDVNASFNLRDAKIYKTA
;
A
#
# COMPACT_ATOMS: atom_id res chain seq x y z
N TYR A 1 -24.39 -12.33 -8.80
CA TYR A 1 -23.50 -12.56 -9.94
C TYR A 1 -22.80 -11.26 -10.28
N TYR A 2 -21.54 -11.30 -10.69
CA TYR A 2 -20.82 -10.15 -11.25
C TYR A 2 -20.51 -10.48 -12.72
N VAL A 3 -20.66 -9.50 -13.61
CA VAL A 3 -20.20 -9.58 -14.99
C VAL A 3 -19.03 -8.60 -15.11
N SER A 4 -17.88 -9.07 -15.61
CA SER A 4 -16.73 -8.22 -15.92
C SER A 4 -16.56 -8.19 -17.43
N VAL A 5 -16.51 -6.99 -18.00
CA VAL A 5 -16.26 -6.77 -19.43
C VAL A 5 -14.91 -6.07 -19.54
N LEU A 6 -14.03 -6.59 -20.38
CA LEU A 6 -12.76 -5.96 -20.70
C LEU A 6 -12.95 -5.14 -21.98
N VAL A 7 -12.49 -3.89 -21.97
CA VAL A 7 -12.65 -2.96 -23.08
C VAL A 7 -11.30 -2.31 -23.33
N GLU A 8 -10.95 -2.20 -24.60
CA GLU A 8 -9.79 -1.44 -25.07
C GLU A 8 -10.20 0.01 -25.30
N THR A 9 -9.36 0.95 -24.87
CA THR A 9 -9.63 2.38 -24.98
C THR A 9 -8.33 3.11 -25.30
N ASP A 10 -8.43 4.08 -26.20
CA ASP A 10 -7.29 4.94 -26.51
C ASP A 10 -6.89 5.77 -25.30
N ILE A 11 -5.59 5.92 -25.11
CA ILE A 11 -5.02 6.71 -24.02
C ILE A 11 -5.16 8.19 -24.38
N VAL A 12 -6.04 8.91 -23.68
CA VAL A 12 -6.17 10.36 -23.85
C VAL A 12 -4.96 11.04 -23.19
N ASN A 13 -3.98 11.44 -23.98
CA ASN A 13 -2.86 12.26 -23.51
C ASN A 13 -3.37 13.66 -23.15
N LEU A 14 -3.54 13.91 -21.85
CA LEU A 14 -3.84 15.24 -21.34
C LEU A 14 -2.57 16.09 -21.37
N ASN A 15 -2.34 16.75 -22.51
CA ASN A 15 -1.25 17.71 -22.69
C ASN A 15 -1.53 19.02 -21.94
N ILE A 16 -1.31 19.07 -20.62
CA ILE A 16 -0.77 20.25 -19.92
C ILE A 16 -0.05 19.73 -18.67
N SER A 17 1.27 19.55 -18.75
CA SER A 17 2.09 19.36 -17.55
C SER A 17 2.24 20.70 -16.84
N THR A 18 2.00 20.72 -15.53
CA THR A 18 2.56 21.80 -14.72
C THR A 18 4.08 21.61 -14.69
N ASN A 19 4.87 22.67 -14.89
CA ASN A 19 6.33 22.60 -15.08
C ASN A 19 7.15 21.98 -13.91
N HIS A 20 6.53 21.36 -12.92
CA HIS A 20 7.18 20.87 -11.71
C HIS A 20 6.98 19.36 -11.55
N GLY A 21 8.08 18.63 -11.38
CA GLY A 21 8.04 17.24 -10.97
C GLY A 21 7.70 17.08 -9.49
N ILE A 22 7.29 15.86 -9.11
CA ILE A 22 6.92 15.51 -7.74
C ILE A 22 7.80 14.38 -7.23
N GLY A 23 8.36 14.53 -6.03
CA GLY A 23 9.00 13.44 -5.30
C GLY A 23 8.08 12.89 -4.21
N ILE A 24 8.08 11.57 -4.02
CA ILE A 24 7.24 10.88 -3.04
C ILE A 24 8.11 9.97 -2.18
N ASP A 25 8.18 10.27 -0.90
CA ASP A 25 8.79 9.43 0.13
C ASP A 25 7.73 8.51 0.76
N LEU A 26 8.01 7.21 0.89
CA LEU A 26 7.04 6.21 1.37
C LEU A 26 7.43 5.72 2.76
N GLY A 27 6.46 5.73 3.70
CA GLY A 27 6.76 5.54 5.11
C GLY A 27 5.83 4.59 5.86
N LEU A 28 6.26 4.22 7.08
CA LEU A 28 5.40 3.53 8.07
C LEU A 28 4.70 4.52 9.00
N THR A 29 5.27 5.72 9.20
CA THR A 29 4.69 6.77 10.04
C THR A 29 3.50 7.40 9.32
N ASP A 30 3.80 8.07 8.22
CA ASP A 30 2.86 8.48 7.19
C ASP A 30 3.03 7.56 5.97
N PHE A 31 1.96 7.33 5.22
CA PHE A 31 1.98 6.42 4.07
C PHE A 31 2.85 6.97 2.94
N ALA A 32 2.67 8.27 2.64
CA ALA A 32 3.48 8.98 1.66
C ALA A 32 3.64 10.45 2.06
N VAL A 33 4.83 11.02 1.84
CA VAL A 33 5.14 12.44 1.96
C VAL A 33 5.54 12.96 0.59
N ILE A 34 4.89 14.03 0.16
CA ILE A 34 5.04 14.59 -1.19
C ILE A 34 5.87 15.87 -1.10
N SER A 35 6.71 16.14 -2.12
CA SER A 35 7.56 17.34 -2.21
C SER A 35 6.80 18.68 -2.20
N ASN A 36 5.47 18.68 -2.23
CA ASN A 36 4.64 19.87 -2.02
C ASN A 36 4.18 20.02 -0.55
N ARG A 37 4.82 19.31 0.40
CA ARG A 37 4.47 19.26 1.83
C ARG A 37 3.10 18.64 2.13
N THR A 38 2.56 17.86 1.21
CA THR A 38 1.32 17.10 1.44
C THR A 38 1.63 15.76 2.09
N PHE A 39 0.94 15.47 3.20
CA PHE A 39 1.08 14.21 3.94
C PHE A 39 -0.12 13.30 3.69
N LYS A 40 0.14 12.08 3.20
CA LYS A 40 -0.86 11.03 3.10
C LYS A 40 -0.74 10.13 4.33
N LYS A 41 -1.70 10.26 5.25
CA LYS A 41 -1.67 9.57 6.55
C LYS A 41 -1.86 8.06 6.43
N ASN A 42 -1.14 7.30 7.25
CA ASN A 42 -1.23 5.85 7.26
C ASN A 42 -2.63 5.33 7.65
N ILE A 43 -3.35 4.76 6.67
CA ILE A 43 -4.72 4.24 6.84
C ILE A 43 -4.82 3.14 7.91
N ASN A 44 -3.76 2.38 8.14
CA ASN A 44 -3.73 1.30 9.12
C ASN A 44 -3.81 1.80 10.57
N LYS A 45 -3.50 3.09 10.80
CA LYS A 45 -3.63 3.71 12.13
C LYS A 45 -5.06 4.15 12.45
N THR A 46 -5.96 4.19 11.46
CA THR A 46 -7.35 4.62 11.65
C THR A 46 -8.16 3.69 12.55
N VAL A 47 -9.17 4.23 13.21
CA VAL A 47 -10.06 3.49 14.10
C VAL A 47 -10.78 2.36 13.36
N ILE A 48 -11.18 2.58 12.11
CA ILE A 48 -11.91 1.61 11.29
C ILE A 48 -11.03 0.38 11.01
N VAL A 49 -9.82 0.58 10.50
CA VAL A 49 -8.89 -0.53 10.21
C VAL A 49 -8.49 -1.26 11.48
N LYS A 50 -8.18 -0.53 12.57
CA LYS A 50 -7.88 -1.15 13.88
C LYS A 50 -9.03 -2.01 14.42
N LYS A 51 -10.28 -1.55 14.30
CA LYS A 51 -11.46 -2.33 14.71
C LYS A 51 -11.60 -3.61 13.86
N LEU A 52 -11.42 -3.50 12.55
CA LEU A 52 -11.46 -4.66 11.64
C LEU A 52 -10.34 -5.66 11.93
N GLU A 53 -9.11 -5.22 12.16
CA GLU A 53 -7.99 -6.10 12.52
C GLU A 53 -8.21 -6.81 13.87
N LYS A 54 -8.72 -6.10 14.88
CA LYS A 54 -9.08 -6.69 16.18
C LYS A 54 -10.15 -7.77 16.00
N LYS A 55 -11.16 -7.51 15.16
CA LYS A 55 -12.20 -8.49 14.84
C LYS A 55 -11.62 -9.70 14.09
N LEU A 56 -10.78 -9.48 13.08
CA LEU A 56 -10.10 -10.54 12.34
C LEU A 56 -9.29 -11.45 13.28
N LYS A 57 -8.49 -10.87 14.19
CA LYS A 57 -7.71 -11.63 15.18
C LYS A 57 -8.60 -12.50 16.08
N ARG A 58 -9.75 -11.97 16.53
CA ARG A 58 -10.72 -12.74 17.34
C ARG A 58 -11.33 -13.90 16.55
N GLU A 59 -11.74 -13.66 15.31
CA GLU A 59 -12.35 -14.69 14.46
C GLU A 59 -11.33 -15.75 13.99
N GLN A 60 -10.06 -15.38 13.78
CA GLN A 60 -8.96 -16.33 13.53
C GLN A 60 -8.70 -17.23 14.75
N ARG A 61 -8.70 -16.68 15.97
CA ARG A 61 -8.56 -17.48 17.20
C ARG A 61 -9.73 -18.45 17.38
N LYS A 62 -10.96 -18.02 17.08
CA LYS A 62 -12.14 -18.92 17.08
C LYS A 62 -11.97 -20.04 16.06
N LEU A 63 -11.50 -19.74 14.86
CA LEU A 63 -11.24 -20.74 13.81
C LEU A 63 -10.20 -21.76 14.27
N SER A 64 -9.06 -21.30 14.79
CA SER A 64 -7.99 -22.17 15.32
C SER A 64 -8.51 -23.09 16.42
N ARG A 65 -9.26 -22.58 17.41
CA ARG A 65 -9.86 -23.42 18.47
C ARG A 65 -10.83 -24.47 17.93
N LYS A 66 -11.58 -24.16 16.86
CA LYS A 66 -12.46 -25.16 16.23
C LYS A 66 -11.67 -26.28 15.55
N TYR A 67 -10.53 -25.96 14.92
CA TYR A 67 -9.63 -26.98 14.36
C TYR A 67 -8.99 -27.86 15.42
N GLU A 68 -8.51 -27.27 16.52
CA GLU A 68 -7.96 -28.04 17.65
C GLU A 68 -9.02 -28.98 18.26
N ASN A 69 -10.23 -28.47 18.49
CA ASN A 69 -11.34 -29.30 18.98
C ASN A 69 -11.75 -30.41 18.00
N LEU A 70 -11.60 -30.19 16.69
CA LEU A 70 -11.87 -31.23 15.69
C LEU A 70 -10.84 -32.36 15.80
N LYS A 71 -9.54 -32.04 15.91
CA LYS A 71 -8.48 -33.03 16.09
C LYS A 71 -8.70 -33.92 17.30
N LEU A 72 -9.14 -33.34 18.42
CA LEU A 72 -9.46 -34.07 19.65
C LEU A 72 -10.72 -34.95 19.55
N ARG A 73 -11.62 -34.68 18.59
CA ARG A 73 -12.93 -35.34 18.46
C ARG A 73 -13.00 -36.41 17.37
N ASN A 74 -11.93 -36.63 16.61
CA ASN A 74 -11.85 -37.65 15.55
C ASN A 74 -12.15 -39.09 16.03
N GLU A 75 -12.39 -39.30 17.33
CA GLU A 75 -12.84 -40.58 17.90
C GLU A 75 -14.38 -40.78 17.89
N ASN A 76 -15.22 -39.75 17.65
CA ASN A 76 -16.69 -39.89 17.85
C ASN A 76 -17.57 -39.16 16.81
N LYS A 77 -18.14 -39.93 15.86
CA LYS A 77 -19.40 -39.84 15.05
C LYS A 77 -20.14 -38.51 14.73
N LYS A 78 -19.67 -37.30 15.08
CA LYS A 78 -20.33 -36.00 14.81
C LYS A 78 -19.53 -35.09 13.86
N GLU A 79 -18.97 -35.67 12.79
CA GLU A 79 -18.06 -34.96 11.88
C GLU A 79 -18.73 -33.89 11.03
N GLU A 80 -19.91 -34.15 10.47
CA GLU A 80 -20.47 -33.31 9.41
C GLU A 80 -20.88 -31.91 9.90
N ALA A 81 -21.67 -31.82 10.99
CA ALA A 81 -22.06 -30.55 11.58
C ALA A 81 -20.85 -29.73 12.06
N THR A 82 -19.80 -30.40 12.53
CA THR A 82 -18.54 -29.75 12.98
C THR A 82 -17.79 -29.15 11.80
N ARG A 83 -17.66 -29.90 10.69
CA ARG A 83 -17.06 -29.43 9.43
C ARG A 83 -17.82 -28.23 8.85
N GLN A 84 -19.16 -28.29 8.79
CA GLN A 84 -19.98 -27.16 8.33
C GLN A 84 -19.78 -25.90 9.21
N ASN A 85 -19.66 -26.07 10.53
CA ASN A 85 -19.41 -24.96 11.46
C ASN A 85 -18.01 -24.34 11.34
N ILE A 86 -17.02 -25.13 10.93
CA ILE A 86 -15.67 -24.65 10.57
C ILE A 86 -15.75 -23.89 9.25
N GLN A 87 -16.41 -24.43 8.23
CA GLN A 87 -16.59 -23.77 6.94
C GLN A 87 -17.26 -22.39 7.08
N LYS A 88 -18.34 -22.31 7.87
CA LYS A 88 -18.99 -21.02 8.20
C LYS A 88 -18.02 -20.02 8.84
N GLN A 89 -17.07 -20.50 9.66
CA GLN A 89 -16.07 -19.65 10.32
C GLN A 89 -14.98 -19.20 9.35
N ILE A 90 -14.52 -20.08 8.45
CA ILE A 90 -13.58 -19.76 7.37
C ILE A 90 -14.13 -18.63 6.50
N VAL A 91 -15.39 -18.73 6.08
CA VAL A 91 -16.07 -17.68 5.30
C VAL A 91 -16.09 -16.34 6.04
N LYS A 92 -16.33 -16.33 7.36
CA LYS A 92 -16.27 -15.08 8.17
C LYS A 92 -14.87 -14.47 8.16
N VAL A 93 -13.83 -15.28 8.30
CA VAL A 93 -12.43 -14.83 8.25
C VAL A 93 -12.09 -14.27 6.85
N HIS A 94 -12.46 -14.95 5.77
CA HIS A 94 -12.24 -14.45 4.41
C HIS A 94 -12.96 -13.14 4.13
N ARG A 95 -14.22 -12.99 4.56
CA ARG A 95 -14.96 -11.72 4.42
C ARG A 95 -14.26 -10.55 5.13
N LEU A 96 -13.64 -10.80 6.29
CA LEU A 96 -12.86 -9.78 7.00
C LEU A 96 -11.56 -9.43 6.28
N HIS A 97 -10.84 -10.43 5.74
CA HIS A 97 -9.66 -10.20 4.90
C HIS A 97 -10.00 -9.39 3.66
N GLN A 98 -11.06 -9.77 2.94
CA GLN A 98 -11.54 -9.06 1.76
C GLN A 98 -11.90 -7.62 2.11
N ARG A 99 -12.63 -7.38 3.20
CA ARG A 99 -12.99 -6.03 3.64
C ARG A 99 -11.75 -5.18 3.98
N LEU A 100 -10.76 -5.75 4.68
CA LEU A 100 -9.49 -5.05 4.96
C LEU A 100 -8.70 -4.75 3.68
N SER A 101 -8.64 -5.71 2.75
CA SER A 101 -7.98 -5.51 1.46
C SER A 101 -8.64 -4.38 0.68
N ASN A 102 -9.97 -4.40 0.57
CA ASN A 102 -10.74 -3.38 -0.14
C ASN A 102 -10.53 -1.98 0.45
N VAL A 103 -10.54 -1.83 1.78
CA VAL A 103 -10.28 -0.53 2.42
C VAL A 103 -8.88 -0.01 2.11
N ARG A 104 -7.85 -0.88 2.15
CA ARG A 104 -6.47 -0.49 1.83
C ARG A 104 -6.31 -0.15 0.35
N THR A 105 -6.88 -0.96 -0.53
CA THR A 105 -6.84 -0.82 -1.98
C THR A 105 -7.58 0.45 -2.43
N ASP A 106 -8.74 0.77 -1.82
CA ASP A 106 -9.47 2.02 -2.04
C ASP A 106 -8.63 3.24 -1.61
N TYR A 107 -8.01 3.17 -0.43
CA TYR A 107 -7.11 4.24 0.03
C TYR A 107 -5.95 4.47 -0.95
N ILE A 108 -5.29 3.41 -1.40
CA ILE A 108 -4.20 3.50 -2.40
C ILE A 108 -4.71 4.13 -3.70
N ASN A 109 -5.88 3.71 -4.21
CA ASN A 109 -6.47 4.28 -5.41
C ASN A 109 -6.72 5.78 -5.29
N LYS A 110 -7.23 6.23 -4.13
CA LYS A 110 -7.46 7.64 -3.84
C LYS A 110 -6.14 8.42 -3.81
N VAL A 111 -5.12 7.90 -3.13
CA VAL A 111 -3.80 8.55 -3.09
C VAL A 111 -3.19 8.68 -4.48
N VAL A 112 -3.19 7.60 -5.28
CA VAL A 112 -2.70 7.63 -6.67
C VAL A 112 -3.48 8.62 -7.52
N SER A 113 -4.81 8.61 -7.41
CA SER A 113 -5.68 9.56 -8.12
C SER A 113 -5.37 11.01 -7.74
N ASP A 114 -5.21 11.30 -6.45
CA ASP A 114 -4.87 12.64 -5.96
C ASP A 114 -3.51 13.14 -6.44
N ILE A 115 -2.52 12.24 -6.56
CA ILE A 115 -1.19 12.59 -7.06
C ILE A 115 -1.26 12.89 -8.56
N VAL A 116 -1.83 11.96 -9.33
CA VAL A 116 -1.85 12.06 -10.80
C VAL A 116 -2.72 13.22 -11.28
N LYS A 117 -3.81 13.55 -10.57
CA LYS A 117 -4.67 14.72 -10.87
C LYS A 117 -3.94 16.06 -10.85
N GLN A 118 -2.77 16.16 -10.21
CA GLN A 118 -1.96 17.37 -10.22
C GLN A 118 -1.24 17.59 -11.57
N ASN A 119 -1.29 16.61 -12.49
CA ASN A 119 -0.61 16.63 -13.78
C ASN A 119 0.85 17.07 -13.68
N PRO A 120 1.68 16.39 -12.86
CA PRO A 120 3.10 16.66 -12.79
C PRO A 120 3.81 16.24 -14.08
N SER A 121 4.92 16.89 -14.41
CA SER A 121 5.76 16.50 -15.56
C SER A 121 6.40 15.13 -15.37
N PHE A 122 6.80 14.82 -14.13
CA PHE A 122 7.30 13.50 -13.73
C PHE A 122 7.01 13.24 -12.25
N ILE A 123 6.98 11.97 -11.87
CA ILE A 123 6.86 11.54 -10.48
C ILE A 123 8.08 10.69 -10.14
N THR A 124 8.73 10.97 -9.03
CA THR A 124 9.89 10.20 -8.55
C THR A 124 9.57 9.47 -7.25
N ILE A 125 9.84 8.16 -7.21
CA ILE A 125 9.69 7.29 -6.04
C ILE A 125 10.99 6.54 -5.76
N GLU A 126 11.16 6.07 -4.54
CA GLU A 126 12.26 5.18 -4.14
C GLU A 126 11.99 3.69 -4.49
N ASP A 127 13.04 2.94 -4.81
CA ASP A 127 12.98 1.48 -4.91
C ASP A 127 13.00 0.81 -3.53
N LEU A 128 11.86 0.78 -2.85
CA LEU A 128 11.75 0.09 -1.56
C LEU A 128 12.03 -1.42 -1.66
N ASN A 129 12.95 -1.93 -0.83
CA ASN A 129 13.18 -3.37 -0.66
C ASN A 129 12.08 -4.04 0.17
N VAL A 130 10.84 -4.05 -0.34
CA VAL A 130 9.67 -4.60 0.36
C VAL A 130 9.91 -6.05 0.79
N ARG A 131 10.54 -6.87 -0.05
CA ARG A 131 10.85 -8.27 0.27
C ARG A 131 11.81 -8.38 1.46
N GLY A 132 12.83 -7.52 1.53
CA GLY A 132 13.74 -7.43 2.68
C GLY A 132 13.02 -6.97 3.95
N MET A 133 12.20 -5.92 3.84
CA MET A 133 11.42 -5.39 4.97
C MET A 133 10.45 -6.42 5.56
N MET A 134 9.88 -7.29 4.71
CA MET A 134 9.01 -8.40 5.13
C MET A 134 9.72 -9.46 5.96
N LYS A 135 11.06 -9.59 5.88
CA LYS A 135 11.84 -10.50 6.74
C LYS A 135 11.97 -9.99 8.17
N ASN A 136 11.78 -8.70 8.42
CA ASN A 136 11.86 -8.14 9.77
C ASN A 136 10.61 -8.51 10.58
N LYS A 137 10.78 -9.35 11.60
CA LYS A 137 9.70 -9.88 12.46
C LYS A 137 8.86 -8.79 13.13
N HIS A 138 9.48 -7.65 13.47
CA HIS A 138 8.83 -6.55 14.20
C HIS A 138 8.06 -5.60 13.27
N LEU A 139 8.53 -5.43 12.03
CA LEU A 139 7.95 -4.48 11.07
C LEU A 139 7.12 -5.13 9.97
N SER A 140 7.29 -6.43 9.72
CA SER A 140 6.63 -7.16 8.61
C SER A 140 5.12 -6.97 8.57
N LYS A 141 4.45 -6.99 9.73
CA LYS A 141 3.00 -6.76 9.80
C LYS A 141 2.63 -5.32 9.36
N ALA A 142 3.39 -4.32 9.81
CA ALA A 142 3.14 -2.93 9.45
C ALA A 142 3.40 -2.68 7.96
N VAL A 143 4.48 -3.25 7.42
CA VAL A 143 4.86 -3.19 6.00
C VAL A 143 3.81 -3.87 5.12
N ALA A 144 3.38 -5.08 5.48
CA ALA A 144 2.31 -5.79 4.78
C ALA A 144 1.00 -4.98 4.75
N GLY A 145 0.73 -4.22 5.81
CA GLY A 145 -0.43 -3.34 5.89
C GLY A 145 -0.36 -2.13 4.95
N GLN A 146 0.83 -1.59 4.66
CA GLN A 146 1.00 -0.44 3.76
C GLN A 146 0.81 -0.80 2.29
N LYS A 147 1.14 -2.04 1.92
CA LYS A 147 1.08 -2.51 0.53
C LYS A 147 1.86 -1.62 -0.47
N PHE A 148 3.09 -1.24 -0.13
CA PHE A 148 3.96 -0.42 -0.99
C PHE A 148 4.09 -0.95 -2.43
N PHE A 149 4.15 -2.27 -2.59
CA PHE A 149 4.17 -2.89 -3.92
C PHE A 149 2.89 -2.59 -4.73
N GLU A 150 1.71 -2.75 -4.12
CA GLU A 150 0.43 -2.45 -4.78
C GLU A 150 0.34 -0.96 -5.15
N PHE A 151 0.85 -0.08 -4.29
CA PHE A 151 0.92 1.35 -4.58
C PHE A 151 1.79 1.64 -5.81
N ARG A 152 3.02 1.11 -5.86
CA ARG A 152 3.92 1.28 -7.00
C ARG A 152 3.29 0.77 -8.29
N THR A 153 2.72 -0.44 -8.30
CA THR A 153 2.07 -1.00 -9.48
C THR A 153 0.93 -0.12 -9.98
N LYS A 154 0.06 0.36 -9.07
CA LYS A 154 -1.06 1.22 -9.45
C LYS A 154 -0.64 2.59 -9.94
N LEU A 155 0.37 3.18 -9.29
CA LEU A 155 0.96 4.43 -9.73
C LEU A 155 1.54 4.29 -11.12
N THR A 156 2.34 3.24 -11.37
CA THR A 156 2.92 2.94 -12.69
C THR A 156 1.84 2.84 -13.77
N ASN A 157 0.81 2.03 -13.53
CA ASN A 157 -0.29 1.88 -14.48
C ASN A 157 -1.02 3.20 -14.76
N LYS A 158 -1.22 4.02 -13.73
CA LYS A 158 -1.92 5.30 -13.87
C LYS A 158 -1.06 6.36 -14.56
N CYS A 159 0.24 6.37 -14.30
CA CYS A 159 1.22 7.22 -14.98
C CYS A 159 1.29 6.87 -16.47
N ASN A 160 1.39 5.59 -16.82
CA ASN A 160 1.37 5.12 -18.21
C ASN A 160 0.09 5.53 -18.93
N TRP A 161 -1.06 5.44 -18.25
CA TRP A 161 -2.35 5.87 -18.78
C TRP A 161 -2.51 7.39 -18.93
N MET A 162 -1.61 8.18 -18.35
CA MET A 162 -1.67 9.65 -18.38
C MET A 162 -0.47 10.27 -19.10
N GLY A 163 0.45 9.44 -19.63
CA GLY A 163 1.70 9.90 -20.23
C GLY A 163 2.67 10.56 -19.25
N ILE A 164 2.56 10.29 -17.95
CA ILE A 164 3.44 10.86 -16.91
C ILE A 164 4.64 9.95 -16.73
N GLU A 165 5.85 10.52 -16.77
CA GLU A 165 7.07 9.76 -16.50
C GLU A 165 7.16 9.36 -15.02
N LEU A 166 7.24 8.06 -14.72
CA LEU A 166 7.51 7.56 -13.37
C LEU A 166 8.99 7.17 -13.25
N ARG A 167 9.72 7.90 -12.40
CA ARG A 167 11.14 7.72 -12.10
C ARG A 167 11.31 6.93 -10.82
N ILE A 168 12.19 5.95 -10.85
CA ILE A 168 12.51 5.07 -9.73
C ILE A 168 13.98 5.26 -9.39
N VAL A 169 14.22 5.77 -8.18
CA VAL A 169 15.57 6.01 -7.67
C VAL A 169 16.05 4.78 -6.92
N ASP A 170 17.36 4.51 -7.03
CA ASP A 170 17.99 3.41 -6.30
C ASP A 170 17.79 3.55 -4.78
N ARG A 171 17.62 2.41 -4.10
CA ARG A 171 17.39 2.35 -2.64
C ARG A 171 18.53 2.92 -1.80
N PHE A 172 19.75 2.95 -2.33
CA PHE A 172 20.93 3.49 -1.63
C PHE A 172 21.09 4.99 -1.86
N TYR A 173 20.21 5.61 -2.65
CA TYR A 173 20.18 7.05 -2.80
C TYR A 173 19.91 7.71 -1.44
N PRO A 174 20.78 8.64 -0.99
CA PRO A 174 20.69 9.23 0.34
C PRO A 174 19.61 10.32 0.43
N SER A 175 18.37 10.03 0.00
CA SER A 175 17.25 10.98 -0.02
C SER A 175 17.04 11.67 1.33
N SER A 176 17.08 10.94 2.43
CA SER A 176 16.86 11.47 3.78
C SER A 176 18.09 12.14 4.41
N LYS A 177 19.26 12.05 3.79
CA LYS A 177 20.54 12.56 4.35
C LYS A 177 21.12 13.74 3.57
N LEU A 178 20.72 13.92 2.31
CA LEU A 178 21.09 15.10 1.54
C LEU A 178 20.32 16.30 2.10
N CYS A 179 21.01 17.40 2.36
CA CYS A 179 20.37 18.60 2.84
C CYS A 179 20.04 19.48 1.65
N HIS A 180 18.75 19.72 1.37
CA HIS A 180 18.35 20.63 0.29
C HIS A 180 18.85 22.08 0.55
N LYS A 181 19.05 22.47 1.82
CA LYS A 181 19.62 23.76 2.22
C LYS A 181 20.45 23.61 3.49
N CYS A 182 21.78 23.70 3.39
CA CYS A 182 22.67 23.50 4.54
C CYS A 182 22.29 24.39 5.75
N GLY A 183 22.27 23.80 6.94
CA GLY A 183 21.90 24.50 8.20
C GLY A 183 20.40 24.65 8.47
N TYR A 184 19.52 24.05 7.66
CA TYR A 184 18.07 24.10 7.83
C TYR A 184 17.53 22.85 8.55
N GLU A 185 16.72 23.04 9.61
CA GLU A 185 15.98 21.96 10.27
C GLU A 185 14.62 21.77 9.59
N GLU A 186 14.51 20.74 8.75
CA GLU A 186 13.25 20.32 8.14
C GLU A 186 12.90 18.89 8.56
N ASP A 187 11.61 18.55 8.49
CA ASP A 187 11.16 17.17 8.64
C ASP A 187 11.90 16.26 7.65
N ARG A 188 12.44 15.14 8.16
CA ARG A 188 13.27 14.21 7.39
C ARG A 188 12.55 13.68 6.16
N ASP A 189 11.27 13.32 6.29
CA ASP A 189 10.48 12.68 5.24
C ASP A 189 10.13 13.73 4.17
N VAL A 190 9.89 14.97 4.58
CA VAL A 190 9.75 16.12 3.65
C VAL A 190 11.05 16.36 2.87
N ASN A 191 12.18 16.44 3.55
CA ASN A 191 13.48 16.60 2.88
C ASN A 191 13.79 15.43 1.93
N ALA A 192 13.46 14.20 2.32
CA ALA A 192 13.57 13.03 1.44
C ALA A 192 12.73 13.17 0.17
N SER A 193 11.49 13.65 0.28
CA SER A 193 10.62 13.88 -0.87
C SER A 193 11.17 14.94 -1.83
N PHE A 194 11.79 16.01 -1.32
CA PHE A 194 12.49 17.01 -2.16
C PHE A 194 13.70 16.40 -2.88
N ASN A 195 14.55 15.68 -2.16
CA ASN A 195 15.74 15.05 -2.75
C ASN A 195 15.38 13.98 -3.78
N LEU A 196 14.25 13.28 -3.62
CA LEU A 196 13.72 12.36 -4.62
C LEU A 196 13.25 13.12 -5.88
N ARG A 197 12.53 14.23 -5.73
CA ARG A 197 12.13 15.08 -6.87
C ARG A 197 13.36 15.50 -7.69
N ASP A 198 14.43 15.90 -7.01
CA ASP A 198 15.62 16.48 -7.63
C ASP A 198 16.69 15.43 -8.02
N ALA A 199 16.37 14.14 -7.90
CA ALA A 199 17.28 13.04 -8.22
C ALA A 199 17.65 13.03 -9.72
N LYS A 200 18.95 13.03 -10.00
CA LYS A 200 19.49 13.00 -11.39
C LYS A 200 19.69 11.60 -11.94
N ILE A 201 19.83 10.60 -11.06
CA ILE A 201 20.07 9.20 -11.41
C ILE A 201 18.83 8.41 -11.03
N TYR A 202 18.13 7.89 -12.03
CA TYR A 202 16.90 7.12 -11.86
C TYR A 202 16.72 6.15 -13.03
N LYS A 203 15.78 5.22 -12.88
CA LYS A 203 15.27 4.36 -13.95
C LYS A 203 13.82 4.71 -14.20
N THR A 204 13.39 4.75 -15.46
CA THR A 204 11.97 4.88 -15.79
C THR A 204 11.27 3.54 -15.55
N ALA A 205 10.07 3.59 -14.97
CA ALA A 205 9.29 2.43 -14.55
C ALA A 205 8.68 1.62 -15.70
#